data_AF-A0A7C9F5G7-F1
#
_entry.id   AF-A0A7C9F5G7-F1
#
_cell.length_a   1.000
_cell.length_b   1.000
_cell.length_c   1.000
_cell.angle_alpha   90.00
_cell.angle_beta   90.00
_cell.angle_gamma   90.00
#
_symmetry.space_group_name_H-M   'P 1'
#
loop_
_entity.id
_entity.type
_entity.pdbx_description
1 polymer ?
#
loop_
_entity_poly.entity_id
_entity_poly.type
_entity_poly.pdbx_seq_one_letter_code
_entity_poly.pdbx_strand_id
1 'polypeptide(L)'
;MLTNCSFLNNTAYTNGGGMFNEGSSPTLTNCVLFGSGGQNTIFNFDINSTLTANYTLFEASESDYTGSNNLTTTASPFISTNSTELRSGSPAIDAGNNAAYNGPATDLAGNPRTVGGRIDMGAYEFQGTVPQTRYVNAARPNDNGDGLTWATARKYLQTALADAQSGDQIWVAQGTYKPTTVITDRLASFIMKEGVKIYGGFTSGQINLADRNTNPATNGTVLSGEIDNVNGLTGNSYHVVFNDQNGLTAAAVLDGFTIAGGNADGASSPNTFGAGMYNDASSPTLANCSFLNNSAGIGGASTTIIVAPRSPTVRFGIIMLISGGRVQRFQ
;
A
#
# COMPACT_ATOMS: atom_id res chain seq x y z
N MET A 1 17.61 -25.16 -12.15
CA MET A 1 16.78 -24.12 -11.51
C MET A 1 17.10 -22.80 -12.18
N LEU A 2 16.08 -22.08 -12.62
CA LEU A 2 16.18 -20.71 -13.11
C LEU A 2 15.40 -19.79 -12.21
N THR A 3 16.00 -18.67 -11.83
CA THR A 3 15.39 -17.68 -10.96
C THR A 3 15.53 -16.31 -11.61
N ASN A 4 14.43 -15.56 -11.73
CA ASN A 4 14.44 -14.20 -12.29
C ASN A 4 15.01 -14.13 -13.71
N CYS A 5 14.62 -15.08 -14.58
CA CYS A 5 14.99 -15.09 -15.99
C CYS A 5 13.82 -14.65 -16.89
N SER A 6 14.14 -14.04 -18.03
CA SER A 6 13.15 -13.66 -19.04
C SER A 6 13.46 -14.34 -20.37
N PHE A 7 12.43 -14.95 -20.97
CA PHE A 7 12.47 -15.55 -22.31
C PHE A 7 11.49 -14.78 -23.19
N LEU A 8 12.00 -14.23 -24.29
CA LEU A 8 11.22 -13.38 -25.19
C LEU A 8 11.45 -13.81 -26.63
N ASN A 9 10.36 -14.10 -27.33
CA ASN A 9 10.34 -14.35 -28.77
C ASN A 9 11.30 -15.46 -29.24
N ASN A 10 11.53 -16.48 -28.39
CA ASN A 10 12.29 -17.66 -28.80
C ASN A 10 11.40 -18.58 -29.63
N THR A 11 11.95 -19.17 -30.70
CA THR A 11 11.17 -20.00 -31.63
C THR A 11 11.85 -21.35 -31.85
N ALA A 12 11.05 -22.41 -31.89
CA ALA A 12 11.46 -23.73 -32.34
C ALA A 12 10.64 -24.14 -33.56
N TYR A 13 11.18 -25.05 -34.38
CA TYR A 13 10.48 -25.52 -35.58
C TYR A 13 9.24 -26.36 -35.23
N THR A 14 9.32 -27.15 -34.16
CA THR A 14 8.21 -27.99 -33.67
C THR A 14 7.69 -27.47 -32.33
N ASN A 15 8.39 -27.78 -31.23
CA ASN A 15 7.94 -27.47 -29.87
C ASN A 15 9.12 -26.99 -29.00
N GLY A 16 8.81 -26.38 -27.86
CA GLY A 16 9.79 -25.93 -26.87
C GLY A 16 10.49 -24.64 -27.31
N GLY A 17 9.72 -23.69 -27.85
CA GLY A 17 10.27 -22.42 -28.34
C GLY A 17 11.03 -21.68 -27.25
N GLY A 18 10.56 -21.70 -26.00
CA GLY A 18 11.29 -21.20 -24.83
C GLY A 18 12.12 -22.27 -24.12
N MET A 19 11.58 -23.48 -23.95
CA MET A 19 12.25 -24.57 -23.23
C MET A 19 11.82 -25.96 -23.73
N PHE A 20 12.80 -26.81 -24.00
CA PHE A 20 12.61 -28.23 -24.35
C PHE A 20 13.26 -29.10 -23.27
N ASN A 21 12.50 -30.06 -22.73
CA ASN A 21 12.94 -30.97 -21.68
C ASN A 21 12.80 -32.43 -22.14
N GLU A 22 13.88 -33.19 -22.08
CA GLU A 22 13.93 -34.64 -22.31
C GLU A 22 14.69 -35.28 -21.14
N GLY A 23 14.10 -36.31 -20.51
CA GLY A 23 14.57 -36.94 -19.28
C GLY A 23 14.92 -35.97 -18.14
N SER A 24 14.33 -34.77 -18.09
CA SER A 24 14.78 -33.68 -17.21
C SER A 24 13.64 -32.93 -16.51
N SER A 25 13.94 -32.36 -15.34
CA SER A 25 12.93 -31.73 -14.48
C SER A 25 13.31 -30.33 -13.98
N PRO A 26 13.43 -29.31 -14.86
CA PRO A 26 13.82 -27.97 -14.43
C PRO A 26 12.75 -27.29 -13.55
N THR A 27 13.25 -26.42 -12.67
CA THR A 27 12.43 -25.54 -11.83
C THR A 27 12.60 -24.09 -12.24
N LEU A 28 11.49 -23.36 -12.37
CA LEU A 28 11.44 -21.93 -12.66
C LEU A 28 10.85 -21.19 -11.46
N THR A 29 11.45 -20.08 -11.07
CA THR A 29 10.90 -19.20 -10.04
C THR A 29 11.10 -17.73 -10.40
N ASN A 30 10.07 -16.90 -10.25
CA ASN A 30 10.14 -15.48 -10.63
C ASN A 30 10.54 -15.28 -12.10
N CYS A 31 10.18 -16.18 -13.02
CA CYS A 31 10.57 -16.05 -14.44
C CYS A 31 9.45 -15.43 -15.28
N VAL A 32 9.78 -14.97 -16.49
CA VAL A 32 8.81 -14.54 -17.50
C VAL A 32 9.10 -15.26 -18.82
N LEU A 33 8.11 -15.94 -19.39
CA LEU A 33 8.21 -16.56 -20.71
C LEU A 33 7.07 -16.01 -21.58
N PHE A 34 7.40 -15.22 -22.60
CA PHE A 34 6.39 -14.58 -23.44
C PHE A 34 6.80 -14.56 -24.91
N GLY A 35 5.82 -14.72 -25.81
CA GLY A 35 6.02 -14.70 -27.26
C GLY A 35 6.88 -15.87 -27.77
N SER A 36 7.14 -16.87 -26.93
CA SER A 36 8.14 -17.92 -27.20
C SER A 36 7.51 -19.22 -27.69
N GLY A 37 6.35 -19.15 -28.35
CA GLY A 37 5.66 -20.31 -28.94
C GLY A 37 4.24 -20.57 -28.44
N GLY A 38 3.64 -19.68 -27.63
CA GLY A 38 2.29 -19.89 -27.08
C GLY A 38 2.22 -21.17 -26.24
N GLN A 39 1.35 -22.10 -26.64
CA GLN A 39 1.22 -23.43 -26.01
C GLN A 39 2.44 -24.34 -26.21
N ASN A 40 3.32 -23.99 -27.15
CA ASN A 40 4.57 -24.69 -27.42
C ASN A 40 5.78 -23.98 -26.80
N THR A 41 5.56 -23.05 -25.86
CA THR A 41 6.67 -22.33 -25.21
C THR A 41 7.49 -23.30 -24.39
N ILE A 42 6.83 -24.20 -23.66
CA ILE A 42 7.45 -25.32 -22.95
C ILE A 42 7.08 -26.61 -23.67
N PHE A 43 8.02 -27.56 -23.69
CA PHE A 43 7.73 -28.91 -24.15
C PHE A 43 8.48 -29.96 -23.33
N ASN A 44 7.73 -30.77 -22.58
CA ASN A 44 8.22 -31.93 -21.86
C ASN A 44 8.03 -33.17 -22.74
N PHE A 45 9.11 -33.65 -23.36
CA PHE A 45 9.06 -34.61 -24.46
C PHE A 45 8.61 -36.01 -24.03
N ASP A 46 9.10 -36.49 -22.89
CA ASP A 46 8.86 -37.84 -22.40
C ASP A 46 8.15 -37.85 -21.03
N ILE A 47 7.69 -39.03 -20.61
CA ILE A 47 6.97 -39.22 -19.34
C ILE A 47 7.82 -38.93 -18.09
N ASN A 48 9.15 -38.82 -18.26
CA ASN A 48 10.08 -38.50 -17.18
C ASN A 48 10.45 -37.00 -17.18
N SER A 49 9.89 -36.22 -18.10
CA SER A 49 10.15 -34.79 -18.25
C SER A 49 9.03 -33.99 -17.60
N THR A 50 9.40 -32.98 -16.82
CA THR A 50 8.42 -32.07 -16.21
C THR A 50 9.03 -30.71 -15.97
N LEU A 51 8.24 -29.65 -16.09
CA LEU A 51 8.65 -28.34 -15.62
C LEU A 51 7.84 -27.97 -14.38
N THR A 52 8.51 -27.57 -13.31
CA THR A 52 7.83 -26.98 -12.14
C THR A 52 8.10 -25.49 -12.08
N ALA A 53 7.06 -24.68 -12.26
CA ALA A 53 7.13 -23.23 -12.19
C ALA A 53 6.41 -22.73 -10.93
N ASN A 54 7.00 -21.77 -10.23
CA ASN A 54 6.31 -21.02 -9.19
C ASN A 54 6.55 -19.53 -9.39
N TYR A 55 5.55 -18.68 -9.14
CA TYR A 55 5.70 -17.23 -9.34
C TYR A 55 6.28 -16.89 -10.71
N THR A 56 5.82 -17.56 -11.77
CA THR A 56 6.30 -17.35 -13.14
C THR A 56 5.17 -16.85 -14.02
N LEU A 57 5.46 -15.90 -14.89
CA LEU A 57 4.50 -15.36 -15.85
C LEU A 57 4.68 -16.06 -17.21
N PHE A 58 3.58 -16.58 -17.75
CA PHE A 58 3.52 -17.20 -19.07
C PHE A 58 2.58 -16.45 -20.01
N GLU A 59 2.74 -16.74 -21.30
CA GLU A 59 1.68 -16.47 -22.28
C GLU A 59 0.43 -17.32 -21.97
N ALA A 60 -0.76 -16.78 -22.24
CA ALA A 60 -2.04 -17.38 -21.79
C ALA A 60 -2.34 -18.79 -22.29
N SER A 61 -1.71 -19.24 -23.37
CA SER A 61 -1.93 -20.56 -23.95
C SER A 61 -0.99 -21.65 -23.42
N GLU A 62 0.01 -21.28 -22.61
CA GLU A 62 0.98 -22.23 -22.04
C GLU A 62 0.36 -23.04 -20.89
N SER A 63 0.64 -24.34 -20.86
CA SER A 63 0.05 -25.27 -19.89
C SER A 63 0.95 -26.45 -19.51
N ASP A 64 2.10 -26.63 -20.17
CA ASP A 64 2.99 -27.78 -19.98
C ASP A 64 3.95 -27.56 -18.79
N TYR A 65 3.36 -27.24 -17.63
CA TYR A 65 4.06 -27.04 -16.37
C TYR A 65 3.19 -27.41 -15.17
N THR A 66 3.86 -27.68 -14.05
CA THR A 66 3.26 -27.87 -12.73
C THR A 66 3.69 -26.74 -11.79
N GLY A 67 3.11 -26.69 -10.59
CA GLY A 67 3.45 -25.71 -9.55
C GLY A 67 2.36 -24.67 -9.32
N SER A 68 2.70 -23.59 -8.62
CA SER A 68 1.70 -22.69 -8.00
C SER A 68 2.07 -21.22 -8.11
N ASN A 69 1.07 -20.34 -7.96
CA ASN A 69 1.24 -18.88 -7.99
C ASN A 69 1.80 -18.35 -9.32
N ASN A 70 1.59 -19.08 -10.42
CA ASN A 70 1.95 -18.62 -11.76
C ASN A 70 0.85 -17.71 -12.30
N LEU A 71 1.24 -16.78 -13.17
CA LEU A 71 0.34 -15.86 -13.85
C LEU A 71 0.35 -16.14 -15.35
N THR A 72 -0.71 -15.70 -16.02
CA THR A 72 -0.78 -15.72 -17.47
C THR A 72 -1.22 -14.36 -18.02
N THR A 73 -0.81 -14.04 -19.24
CA THR A 73 -1.22 -12.81 -19.93
C THR A 73 -1.35 -13.01 -21.44
N THR A 74 -2.22 -12.23 -22.06
CA THR A 74 -2.36 -12.13 -23.53
C THR A 74 -1.61 -10.93 -24.11
N ALA A 75 -1.32 -9.92 -23.28
CA ALA A 75 -0.57 -8.74 -23.68
C ALA A 75 0.89 -8.87 -23.26
N SER A 76 1.81 -8.39 -24.10
CA SER A 76 3.24 -8.39 -23.79
C SER A 76 3.51 -7.74 -22.43
N PRO A 77 4.28 -8.39 -21.54
CA PRO A 77 4.73 -7.79 -20.29
C PRO A 77 5.92 -6.83 -20.48
N PHE A 78 6.50 -6.79 -21.68
CA PHE A 78 7.72 -6.05 -21.97
C PHE A 78 7.46 -4.75 -22.74
N ILE A 79 8.41 -3.81 -22.65
CA ILE A 79 8.34 -2.50 -23.32
C ILE A 79 8.42 -2.60 -24.85
N SER A 80 9.02 -3.68 -25.37
CA SER A 80 9.18 -3.92 -26.81
C SER A 80 9.40 -5.42 -27.08
N THR A 81 9.50 -5.80 -28.35
CA THR A 81 9.73 -7.19 -28.78
C THR A 81 11.19 -7.63 -28.72
N ASN A 82 12.12 -6.73 -28.41
CA ASN A 82 13.56 -7.00 -28.36
C ASN A 82 14.20 -6.63 -27.01
N SER A 83 13.42 -6.24 -26.02
CA SER A 83 13.87 -5.97 -24.66
C SER A 83 12.99 -6.72 -23.67
N THR A 84 13.60 -7.28 -22.64
CA THR A 84 12.89 -7.92 -21.53
C THR A 84 12.66 -6.98 -20.35
N GLU A 85 12.87 -5.67 -20.54
CA GLU A 85 12.44 -4.65 -19.58
C GLU A 85 10.90 -4.61 -19.50
N LEU A 86 10.37 -4.58 -18.27
CA LEU A 86 8.93 -4.58 -18.04
C LEU A 86 8.33 -3.23 -18.42
N ARG A 87 7.18 -3.26 -19.10
CA ARG A 87 6.39 -2.04 -19.32
C ARG A 87 5.56 -1.70 -18.09
N SER A 88 5.18 -0.43 -17.95
CA SER A 88 4.18 -0.03 -16.95
C SER A 88 2.88 -0.83 -17.11
N GLY A 89 2.32 -1.28 -15.98
CA GLY A 89 1.15 -2.14 -15.92
C GLY A 89 1.38 -3.57 -16.42
N SER A 90 2.62 -4.03 -16.45
CA SER A 90 2.94 -5.44 -16.69
C SER A 90 2.48 -6.30 -15.51
N PRO A 91 1.87 -7.48 -15.74
CA PRO A 91 1.48 -8.41 -14.68
C PRO A 91 2.67 -9.08 -13.99
N ALA A 92 3.90 -8.89 -14.49
CA ALA A 92 5.12 -9.35 -13.85
C ALA A 92 5.60 -8.42 -12.71
N ILE A 93 5.11 -7.17 -12.65
CA ILE A 93 5.57 -6.19 -11.66
C ILE A 93 4.96 -6.49 -10.29
N ASP A 94 5.80 -6.45 -9.24
CA ASP A 94 5.48 -6.76 -7.85
C ASP A 94 4.77 -8.13 -7.70
N ALA A 95 5.07 -9.09 -8.58
CA ALA A 95 4.35 -10.35 -8.65
C ALA A 95 5.19 -11.57 -8.24
N GLY A 96 6.49 -11.38 -8.03
CA GLY A 96 7.42 -12.44 -7.64
C GLY A 96 7.40 -12.78 -6.14
N ASN A 97 8.35 -13.65 -5.77
CA ASN A 97 8.59 -14.11 -4.41
C ASN A 97 10.00 -13.73 -3.94
N ASN A 98 10.11 -12.77 -3.02
CA ASN A 98 11.38 -12.31 -2.46
C ASN A 98 12.14 -13.43 -1.74
N ALA A 99 11.43 -14.32 -1.04
CA ALA A 99 12.07 -15.35 -0.22
C ALA A 99 12.76 -16.44 -1.06
N ALA A 100 12.37 -16.58 -2.33
CA ALA A 100 13.01 -17.50 -3.26
C ALA A 100 14.22 -16.89 -3.99
N TYR A 101 14.46 -15.58 -3.85
CA TYR A 101 15.56 -14.90 -4.51
C TYR A 101 16.82 -14.87 -3.65
N ASN A 102 17.92 -15.43 -4.17
CA ASN A 102 19.23 -15.44 -3.54
C ASN A 102 20.34 -14.85 -4.44
N GLY A 103 19.95 -14.06 -5.44
CA GLY A 103 20.85 -13.44 -6.40
C GLY A 103 21.42 -12.09 -5.96
N PRO A 104 22.06 -11.35 -6.89
CA PRO A 104 22.59 -10.01 -6.63
C PRO A 104 21.55 -9.00 -6.12
N ALA A 105 21.99 -7.99 -5.38
CA ALA A 105 21.09 -6.91 -4.92
C ALA A 105 20.55 -6.03 -6.06
N THR A 106 21.04 -6.21 -7.28
CA THR A 106 20.66 -5.45 -8.47
C THR A 106 20.13 -6.34 -9.60
N ASP A 107 19.27 -5.77 -10.43
CA ASP A 107 18.76 -6.37 -11.67
C ASP A 107 19.78 -6.28 -12.82
N LEU A 108 19.36 -6.70 -14.02
CA LEU A 108 20.21 -6.69 -15.21
C LEU A 108 20.62 -5.28 -15.69
N ALA A 109 19.85 -4.24 -15.36
CA ALA A 109 20.19 -2.84 -15.62
C ALA A 109 21.09 -2.22 -14.52
N GLY A 110 21.36 -2.95 -13.44
CA GLY A 110 22.11 -2.45 -12.28
C GLY A 110 21.25 -1.68 -11.28
N ASN A 111 19.93 -1.69 -11.40
CA ASN A 111 19.01 -1.07 -10.46
C ASN A 111 18.71 -2.00 -9.27
N PRO A 112 18.23 -1.49 -8.11
CA PRO A 112 17.82 -2.35 -7.00
C PRO A 112 16.83 -3.43 -7.45
N ARG A 113 17.06 -4.67 -6.99
CA ARG A 113 16.28 -5.85 -7.38
C ARG A 113 14.94 -6.00 -6.65
N THR A 114 14.62 -5.08 -5.75
CA THR A 114 13.33 -5.04 -5.07
C THR A 114 12.93 -3.58 -4.90
N VAL A 115 11.94 -3.16 -5.69
CA VAL A 115 11.25 -1.87 -5.59
C VAL A 115 9.80 -2.16 -5.19
N GLY A 116 9.08 -1.24 -4.54
CA GLY A 116 7.66 -1.44 -4.18
C GLY A 116 7.39 -2.41 -3.01
N GLY A 117 8.36 -3.25 -2.66
CA GLY A 117 8.33 -4.22 -1.56
C GLY A 117 8.35 -5.67 -2.03
N ARG A 118 8.11 -5.93 -3.33
CA ARG A 118 8.10 -7.28 -3.89
C ARG A 118 8.87 -7.30 -5.22
N ILE A 119 9.72 -8.31 -5.37
CA ILE A 119 10.52 -8.53 -6.57
C ILE A 119 9.61 -8.79 -7.77
N ASP A 120 9.98 -8.24 -8.91
CA ASP A 120 9.33 -8.52 -10.17
C ASP A 120 9.67 -9.92 -10.70
N MET A 121 8.77 -10.48 -11.50
CA MET A 121 9.13 -11.64 -12.32
C MET A 121 10.02 -11.18 -13.49
N GLY A 122 11.09 -11.93 -13.75
CA GLY A 122 11.98 -11.74 -14.89
C GLY A 122 13.32 -11.07 -14.53
N ALA A 123 14.11 -10.80 -15.56
CA ALA A 123 15.48 -10.32 -15.46
C ALA A 123 15.63 -8.86 -15.00
N TYR A 124 14.60 -8.04 -15.17
CA TYR A 124 14.58 -6.63 -14.80
C TYR A 124 13.62 -6.39 -13.63
N GLU A 125 13.90 -5.34 -12.87
CA GLU A 125 12.99 -4.76 -11.88
C GLU A 125 12.47 -3.42 -12.41
N PHE A 126 11.15 -3.27 -12.46
CA PHE A 126 10.49 -2.05 -12.88
C PHE A 126 10.73 -0.94 -11.85
N GLN A 127 11.41 0.11 -12.29
CA GLN A 127 11.80 1.22 -11.42
C GLN A 127 10.70 2.31 -11.29
N GLY A 128 9.58 2.16 -11.99
CA GLY A 128 8.46 3.08 -11.88
C GLY A 128 7.59 2.78 -10.66
N THR A 129 6.78 3.75 -10.24
CA THR A 129 5.81 3.55 -9.16
C THR A 129 4.61 2.75 -9.68
N VAL A 130 4.33 1.60 -9.09
CA VAL A 130 3.07 0.87 -9.29
C VAL A 130 2.17 1.12 -8.09
N PRO A 131 0.94 1.62 -8.29
CA PRO A 131 -0.04 1.75 -7.22
C PRO A 131 -0.28 0.42 -6.51
N GLN A 132 0.16 0.31 -5.26
CA GLN A 132 -0.06 -0.86 -4.42
C GLN A 132 -1.26 -0.65 -3.48
N THR A 133 -1.90 -1.75 -3.10
CA THR A 133 -2.85 -1.75 -1.97
C THR A 133 -2.15 -2.33 -0.75
N ARG A 134 -1.98 -1.50 0.28
CA ARG A 134 -1.31 -1.85 1.54
C ARG A 134 -2.35 -2.09 2.63
N TYR A 135 -2.14 -3.08 3.48
CA TYR A 135 -3.08 -3.52 4.51
C TYR A 135 -2.51 -3.26 5.90
N VAL A 136 -3.34 -2.67 6.77
CA VAL A 136 -2.97 -2.32 8.15
C VAL A 136 -3.99 -2.91 9.12
N ASN A 137 -3.51 -3.60 10.15
CA ASN A 137 -4.35 -4.20 11.18
C ASN A 137 -3.68 -4.15 12.56
N ALA A 138 -4.21 -3.31 13.46
CA ALA A 138 -3.71 -3.15 14.83
C ALA A 138 -3.74 -4.46 15.65
N ALA A 139 -4.57 -5.43 15.28
CA ALA A 139 -4.65 -6.73 15.95
C ALA A 139 -3.47 -7.67 15.63
N ARG A 140 -2.59 -7.31 14.69
CA ARG A 140 -1.37 -8.08 14.40
C ARG A 140 -0.49 -8.19 15.65
N PRO A 141 0.15 -9.35 15.91
CA PRO A 141 1.03 -9.51 17.07
C PRO A 141 2.27 -8.61 16.98
N ASN A 142 2.83 -8.43 15.78
CA ASN A 142 4.01 -7.62 15.47
C ASN A 142 3.89 -6.99 14.07
N ASP A 143 4.86 -6.16 13.68
CA ASP A 143 4.87 -5.40 12.43
C ASP A 143 5.70 -6.04 11.30
N ASN A 144 6.01 -7.34 11.40
CA ASN A 144 6.91 -8.02 10.46
C ASN A 144 6.24 -8.43 9.13
N GLY A 145 4.94 -8.15 8.95
CA GLY A 145 4.25 -8.42 7.69
C GLY A 145 4.64 -7.44 6.59
N ASP A 146 4.63 -7.86 5.32
CA ASP A 146 4.98 -7.01 4.18
C ASP A 146 3.91 -5.95 3.85
N GLY A 147 2.72 -6.07 4.44
CA GLY A 147 1.60 -5.17 4.23
C GLY A 147 0.85 -5.39 2.92
N LEU A 148 1.10 -6.47 2.17
CA LEU A 148 0.50 -6.66 0.83
C LEU A 148 -0.75 -7.54 0.82
N THR A 149 -1.10 -8.16 1.95
CA THR A 149 -2.38 -8.85 2.15
C THR A 149 -2.87 -8.68 3.59
N TRP A 150 -4.15 -8.95 3.87
CA TRP A 150 -4.64 -8.98 5.27
C TRP A 150 -3.87 -9.95 6.17
N ALA A 151 -3.45 -11.11 5.65
CA ALA A 151 -2.70 -12.12 6.40
C ALA A 151 -1.28 -11.66 6.78
N THR A 152 -0.73 -10.72 6.02
CA THR A 152 0.62 -10.15 6.17
C THR A 152 0.56 -8.64 6.41
N ALA A 153 -0.57 -8.13 6.91
CA ALA A 153 -0.76 -6.71 7.16
C ALA A 153 0.29 -6.14 8.11
N ARG A 154 0.64 -4.86 7.91
CA ARG A 154 1.37 -4.05 8.90
C ARG A 154 0.50 -3.87 10.14
N LYS A 155 1.12 -3.88 11.31
CA LYS A 155 0.48 -3.53 12.59
C LYS A 155 0.29 -2.03 12.73
N TYR A 156 1.29 -1.25 12.31
CA TYR A 156 1.31 0.19 12.49
C TYR A 156 0.96 0.90 11.18
N LEU A 157 0.12 1.94 11.26
CA LEU A 157 -0.21 2.75 10.09
C LEU A 157 0.99 3.59 9.63
N GLN A 158 1.91 3.94 10.54
CA GLN A 158 3.14 4.68 10.23
C GLN A 158 4.05 3.92 9.29
N THR A 159 4.20 2.61 9.51
CA THR A 159 5.11 1.80 8.68
C THR A 159 4.50 1.58 7.31
N ALA A 160 3.19 1.35 7.22
CA ALA A 160 2.50 1.35 5.93
C ALA A 160 2.58 2.71 5.21
N LEU A 161 2.44 3.82 5.94
CA LEU A 161 2.65 5.17 5.40
C LEU A 161 4.08 5.37 4.92
N ALA A 162 5.10 4.90 5.67
CA ALA A 162 6.50 4.99 5.29
C ALA A 162 6.79 4.24 3.98
N ASP A 163 6.20 3.05 3.82
CA ASP A 163 6.32 2.23 2.61
C ASP A 163 5.52 2.78 1.41
N ALA A 164 4.45 3.56 1.66
CA ALA A 164 3.54 4.01 0.61
C ALA A 164 4.15 5.06 -0.34
N GLN A 165 3.79 4.96 -1.61
CA GLN A 165 4.14 5.90 -2.69
C GLN A 165 2.89 6.54 -3.30
N SER A 166 3.05 7.68 -3.98
CA SER A 166 1.95 8.34 -4.68
C SER A 166 1.25 7.37 -5.64
N GLY A 167 -0.07 7.26 -5.52
CA GLY A 167 -0.90 6.27 -6.23
C GLY A 167 -1.38 5.13 -5.35
N ASP A 168 -0.64 4.80 -4.28
CA ASP A 168 -0.98 3.71 -3.36
C ASP A 168 -2.31 3.96 -2.63
N GLN A 169 -2.92 2.85 -2.23
CA GLN A 169 -4.00 2.83 -1.26
C GLN A 169 -3.54 2.13 0.02
N ILE A 170 -3.99 2.60 1.17
CA ILE A 170 -3.80 1.97 2.47
C ILE A 170 -5.17 1.62 3.03
N TRP A 171 -5.44 0.33 3.19
CA TRP A 171 -6.69 -0.21 3.74
C TRP A 171 -6.47 -0.58 5.19
N VAL A 172 -7.24 0.06 6.07
CA VAL A 172 -7.06 -0.01 7.52
C VAL A 172 -8.21 -0.76 8.16
N ALA A 173 -7.90 -1.87 8.82
CA ALA A 173 -8.88 -2.65 9.56
C ALA A 173 -9.41 -1.86 10.77
N GLN A 174 -10.61 -2.21 11.23
CA GLN A 174 -11.16 -1.65 12.47
C GLN A 174 -10.18 -1.83 13.64
N GLY A 175 -10.04 -0.79 14.45
CA GLY A 175 -9.06 -0.72 15.52
C GLY A 175 -8.65 0.72 15.82
N THR A 176 -7.92 0.87 16.92
CA THR A 176 -7.34 2.15 17.34
C THR A 176 -5.86 2.18 16.99
N TYR A 177 -5.47 3.18 16.20
CA TYR A 177 -4.11 3.40 15.73
C TYR A 177 -3.54 4.64 16.39
N LYS A 178 -2.33 4.52 16.97
CA LYS A 178 -1.62 5.63 17.63
C LYS A 178 -0.43 6.09 16.79
N PRO A 179 -0.03 7.38 16.84
CA PRO A 179 1.06 7.93 16.05
C PRO A 179 2.44 7.31 16.38
N THR A 180 2.59 6.76 17.58
CA THR A 180 3.84 6.20 18.11
C THR A 180 3.55 5.18 19.21
N THR A 181 4.56 4.37 19.54
CA THR A 181 4.60 3.53 20.76
C THR A 181 5.34 4.22 21.92
N VAL A 182 6.01 5.34 21.65
CA VAL A 182 6.72 6.14 22.65
C VAL A 182 5.71 7.02 23.38
N ILE A 183 5.33 6.61 24.59
CA ILE A 183 4.20 7.18 25.36
C ILE A 183 4.40 8.64 25.82
N THR A 184 5.58 9.21 25.62
CA THR A 184 5.93 10.60 25.99
C THR A 184 6.13 11.51 24.77
N ASP A 185 6.11 10.97 23.55
CA ASP A 185 6.40 11.73 22.34
C ASP A 185 5.15 12.45 21.82
N ARG A 186 4.83 13.57 22.45
CA ARG A 186 3.67 14.40 22.09
C ARG A 186 3.78 15.04 20.70
N LEU A 187 4.96 15.02 20.06
CA LEU A 187 5.15 15.52 18.70
C LEU A 187 4.80 14.46 17.64
N ALA A 188 4.64 13.20 18.03
CA ALA A 188 4.26 12.15 17.10
C ALA A 188 2.85 12.37 16.55
N SER A 189 2.71 12.31 15.23
CA SER A 189 1.45 12.45 14.50
C SER A 189 1.44 11.52 13.28
N PHE A 190 0.25 11.26 12.72
CA PHE A 190 0.15 10.69 11.38
C PHE A 190 0.41 11.80 10.34
N ILE A 191 1.33 11.56 9.41
CA ILE A 191 1.64 12.49 8.32
C ILE A 191 1.13 11.86 7.02
N MET A 192 0.25 12.57 6.30
CA MET A 192 -0.27 12.09 5.03
C MET A 192 0.78 12.27 3.92
N LYS A 193 0.68 11.45 2.87
CA LYS A 193 1.55 11.50 1.68
C LYS A 193 0.75 11.88 0.45
N GLU A 194 1.35 12.69 -0.42
CA GLU A 194 0.68 13.12 -1.64
C GLU A 194 0.35 11.93 -2.54
N GLY A 195 -0.87 11.94 -3.09
CA GLY A 195 -1.37 10.87 -3.96
C GLY A 195 -1.67 9.54 -3.26
N VAL A 196 -1.45 9.41 -1.95
CA VAL A 196 -1.80 8.21 -1.18
C VAL A 196 -3.23 8.32 -0.65
N LYS A 197 -4.02 7.26 -0.81
CA LYS A 197 -5.40 7.18 -0.31
C LYS A 197 -5.49 6.25 0.88
N ILE A 198 -6.00 6.74 2.00
CA ILE A 198 -6.08 6.00 3.27
C ILE A 198 -7.56 5.76 3.56
N TYR A 199 -7.95 4.49 3.64
CA TYR A 199 -9.34 4.04 3.79
C TYR A 199 -9.52 3.24 5.07
N GLY A 200 -10.40 3.69 5.95
CA GLY A 200 -10.79 3.01 7.18
C GLY A 200 -12.12 2.27 7.05
N GLY A 201 -12.38 1.39 8.02
CA GLY A 201 -13.65 0.70 8.19
C GLY A 201 -13.68 -0.75 7.70
N PHE A 202 -12.52 -1.34 7.39
CA PHE A 202 -12.44 -2.70 6.92
C PHE A 202 -12.53 -3.73 8.04
N THR A 203 -13.23 -4.83 7.81
CA THR A 203 -13.10 -6.05 8.61
C THR A 203 -12.09 -7.00 7.95
N SER A 204 -11.51 -7.91 8.73
CA SER A 204 -10.47 -8.83 8.23
C SER A 204 -10.99 -9.67 7.06
N GLY A 205 -10.26 -9.65 5.94
CA GLY A 205 -10.53 -10.49 4.76
C GLY A 205 -11.32 -9.82 3.64
N GLN A 206 -11.76 -8.57 3.78
CA GLN A 206 -12.45 -7.84 2.71
C GLN A 206 -11.50 -7.47 1.57
N ILE A 207 -11.86 -7.77 0.33
CA ILE A 207 -10.99 -7.57 -0.85
C ILE A 207 -11.49 -6.48 -1.80
N ASN A 208 -12.67 -5.89 -1.56
CA ASN A 208 -13.19 -4.76 -2.34
C ASN A 208 -13.33 -3.51 -1.47
N LEU A 209 -13.00 -2.36 -2.05
CA LEU A 209 -13.10 -1.06 -1.38
C LEU A 209 -14.54 -0.73 -0.94
N ALA A 210 -15.54 -1.19 -1.71
CA ALA A 210 -16.96 -0.94 -1.45
C ALA A 210 -17.51 -1.73 -0.24
N ASP A 211 -16.81 -2.77 0.22
CA ASP A 211 -17.28 -3.64 1.30
C ASP A 211 -17.07 -3.01 2.69
N ARG A 212 -16.21 -1.99 2.80
CA ARG A 212 -15.88 -1.35 4.08
C ARG A 212 -17.07 -0.60 4.67
N ASN A 213 -17.14 -0.54 6.00
CA ASN A 213 -18.07 0.37 6.67
C ASN A 213 -17.51 1.80 6.63
N THR A 214 -18.09 2.69 5.82
CA THR A 214 -17.60 4.07 5.71
C THR A 214 -18.04 4.97 6.85
N ASN A 215 -19.02 4.57 7.68
CA ASN A 215 -19.59 5.44 8.71
C ASN A 215 -18.64 5.54 9.92
N PRO A 216 -18.01 6.70 10.18
CA PRO A 216 -17.03 6.84 11.27
C PRO A 216 -17.62 6.61 12.66
N ALA A 217 -18.95 6.74 12.82
CA ALA A 217 -19.63 6.47 14.08
C ALA A 217 -19.75 4.98 14.41
N THR A 218 -19.66 4.09 13.42
CA THR A 218 -19.87 2.64 13.61
C THR A 218 -18.77 1.77 13.01
N ASN A 219 -17.83 2.33 12.26
CA ASN A 219 -16.80 1.55 11.58
C ASN A 219 -15.59 1.19 12.45
N GLY A 220 -15.52 1.71 13.68
CA GLY A 220 -14.50 1.34 14.67
C GLY A 220 -13.06 1.64 14.26
N THR A 221 -12.81 2.46 13.23
CA THR A 221 -11.45 2.78 12.79
C THR A 221 -11.05 4.16 13.31
N VAL A 222 -10.16 4.17 14.30
CA VAL A 222 -9.80 5.36 15.07
C VAL A 222 -8.33 5.71 14.89
N LEU A 223 -8.03 6.93 14.43
CA LEU A 223 -6.73 7.55 14.59
C LEU A 223 -6.73 8.30 15.93
N SER A 224 -5.83 7.94 16.83
CA SER A 224 -5.86 8.40 18.22
C SER A 224 -4.57 9.07 18.65
N GLY A 225 -4.68 10.26 19.24
CA GLY A 225 -3.60 10.97 19.92
C GLY A 225 -3.31 10.49 21.34
N GLU A 226 -4.08 9.53 21.87
CA GLU A 226 -3.98 8.99 23.23
C GLU A 226 -2.72 8.11 23.39
N ILE A 227 -1.52 8.70 23.33
CA ILE A 227 -0.25 7.97 23.33
C ILE A 227 0.19 7.52 24.73
N ASP A 228 -0.21 8.24 25.77
CA ASP A 228 0.27 8.06 27.15
C ASP A 228 -0.43 6.91 27.90
N ASN A 229 -1.55 6.40 27.36
CA ASN A 229 -2.43 5.41 27.97
C ASN A 229 -3.06 5.88 29.31
N VAL A 230 -3.18 7.19 29.50
CA VAL A 230 -3.83 7.79 30.66
C VAL A 230 -5.15 8.39 30.21
N ASN A 231 -6.20 8.23 31.03
CA ASN A 231 -7.48 8.88 30.74
C ASN A 231 -7.31 10.40 30.85
N GLY A 232 -7.39 11.10 29.72
CA GLY A 232 -7.30 12.56 29.67
C GLY A 232 -6.58 13.02 28.41
N LEU A 233 -6.31 14.32 28.32
CA LEU A 233 -5.66 14.90 27.14
C LEU A 233 -4.20 15.30 27.38
N THR A 234 -3.75 15.37 28.63
CA THR A 234 -2.49 16.03 29.03
C THR A 234 -1.24 15.42 28.40
N GLY A 235 -1.12 14.08 28.31
CA GLY A 235 0.03 13.41 27.70
C GLY A 235 -0.18 13.02 26.25
N ASN A 236 -1.28 13.45 25.62
CA ASN A 236 -1.59 13.08 24.25
C ASN A 236 -0.75 13.84 23.23
N SER A 237 -0.66 13.28 22.02
CA SER A 237 -0.09 13.99 20.88
C SER A 237 -0.75 15.36 20.69
N TYR A 238 0.05 16.37 20.36
CA TYR A 238 -0.48 17.70 20.04
C TYR A 238 -1.46 17.63 18.88
N HIS A 239 -1.10 16.88 17.83
CA HIS A 239 -1.89 16.68 16.63
C HIS A 239 -2.07 15.18 16.37
N VAL A 240 -3.29 14.73 16.06
CA VAL A 240 -3.49 13.36 15.59
C VAL A 240 -2.96 13.22 14.16
N VAL A 241 -3.36 14.13 13.27
CA VAL A 241 -2.82 14.24 11.91
C VAL A 241 -2.10 15.58 11.74
N PHE A 242 -0.89 15.57 11.18
CA PHE A 242 -0.06 16.77 11.04
C PHE A 242 0.53 16.87 9.62
N ASN A 243 0.08 17.86 8.87
CA ASN A 243 0.58 18.16 7.52
C ASN A 243 1.10 19.60 7.51
N ASP A 244 2.40 19.77 7.34
CA ASP A 244 3.07 21.07 7.32
C ASP A 244 3.90 21.18 6.04
N GLN A 245 3.42 22.01 5.11
CA GLN A 245 4.08 22.33 3.84
C GLN A 245 4.51 21.08 3.04
N ASN A 246 3.77 19.97 3.16
CA ASN A 246 4.09 18.70 2.51
C ASN A 246 3.41 18.53 1.14
N GLY A 247 2.86 19.61 0.59
CA GLY A 247 2.40 19.67 -0.81
C GLY A 247 1.16 18.84 -1.11
N LEU A 248 0.37 18.48 -0.08
CA LEU A 248 -0.83 17.67 -0.29
C LEU A 248 -1.85 18.42 -1.14
N THR A 249 -2.38 17.73 -2.14
CA THR A 249 -3.52 18.16 -2.94
C THR A 249 -4.72 17.25 -2.66
N ALA A 250 -5.81 17.47 -3.40
CA ALA A 250 -6.98 16.62 -3.35
C ALA A 250 -6.70 15.14 -3.74
N ALA A 251 -5.53 14.83 -4.31
CA ALA A 251 -5.10 13.47 -4.61
C ALA A 251 -4.76 12.65 -3.35
N ALA A 252 -4.34 13.29 -2.25
CA ALA A 252 -4.22 12.65 -0.95
C ALA A 252 -5.60 12.54 -0.30
N VAL A 253 -6.00 11.33 0.09
CA VAL A 253 -7.35 11.05 0.61
C VAL A 253 -7.26 10.41 1.99
N LEU A 254 -8.06 10.90 2.93
CA LEU A 254 -8.35 10.21 4.19
C LEU A 254 -9.85 9.98 4.28
N ASP A 255 -10.27 8.72 4.36
CA ASP A 255 -11.69 8.37 4.30
C ASP A 255 -12.09 7.28 5.30
N GLY A 256 -13.13 7.55 6.11
CA GLY A 256 -13.73 6.56 7.00
C GLY A 256 -13.01 6.42 8.33
N PHE A 257 -12.62 7.53 8.96
CA PHE A 257 -11.91 7.52 10.24
C PHE A 257 -12.59 8.40 11.29
N THR A 258 -12.57 7.92 12.55
CA THR A 258 -12.68 8.81 13.71
C THR A 258 -11.29 9.29 14.09
N ILE A 259 -11.10 10.61 14.22
CA ILE A 259 -9.84 11.28 14.56
C ILE A 259 -10.02 11.88 15.95
N ALA A 260 -9.29 11.36 16.93
CA ALA A 260 -9.60 11.64 18.33
C ALA A 260 -8.40 11.77 19.27
N GLY A 261 -8.60 12.48 20.38
CA GLY A 261 -7.64 12.54 21.49
C GLY A 261 -6.43 13.41 21.24
N GLY A 262 -6.42 14.28 20.23
CA GLY A 262 -5.34 15.28 20.08
C GLY A 262 -5.46 16.40 21.12
N ASN A 263 -4.33 16.90 21.62
CA ASN A 263 -4.28 17.98 22.59
C ASN A 263 -3.21 19.03 22.27
N ALA A 264 -3.54 20.02 21.44
CA ALA A 264 -2.68 21.13 21.05
C ALA A 264 -2.67 22.24 22.12
N ASP A 265 -2.12 21.93 23.30
CA ASP A 265 -1.95 22.83 24.46
C ASP A 265 -0.50 23.35 24.62
N GLY A 266 0.29 23.31 23.56
CA GLY A 266 1.67 23.79 23.55
C GLY A 266 1.78 25.31 23.78
N ALA A 267 2.99 25.79 24.04
CA ALA A 267 3.24 27.21 24.32
C ALA A 267 3.27 28.10 23.05
N SER A 268 3.42 27.51 21.87
CA SER A 268 3.55 28.23 20.60
C SER A 268 2.99 27.42 19.43
N SER A 269 2.75 28.13 18.31
CA SER A 269 2.48 27.52 17.00
C SER A 269 3.57 26.48 16.64
N PRO A 270 3.22 25.36 15.97
CA PRO A 270 1.87 24.96 15.56
C PRO A 270 1.06 24.28 16.70
N ASN A 271 1.72 23.92 17.80
CA ASN A 271 1.18 23.10 18.90
C ASN A 271 0.09 23.78 19.74
N THR A 272 -0.40 24.96 19.33
CA THR A 272 -1.57 25.66 19.88
C THR A 272 -2.83 25.49 19.03
N PHE A 273 -2.73 24.83 17.87
CA PHE A 273 -3.76 24.76 16.83
C PHE A 273 -4.06 23.31 16.40
N GLY A 274 -5.21 23.07 15.77
CA GLY A 274 -5.40 21.86 14.93
C GLY A 274 -5.14 20.52 15.60
N ALA A 275 -5.71 20.29 16.78
CA ALA A 275 -5.40 19.08 17.57
C ALA A 275 -5.85 17.77 16.92
N GLY A 276 -7.00 17.76 16.24
CA GLY A 276 -7.40 16.60 15.44
C GLY A 276 -6.60 16.52 14.14
N MET A 277 -6.50 17.63 13.42
CA MET A 277 -5.73 17.72 12.19
C MET A 277 -5.20 19.13 12.00
N TYR A 278 -3.90 19.24 11.72
CA TYR A 278 -3.23 20.47 11.32
C TYR A 278 -2.85 20.39 9.84
N ASN A 279 -3.18 21.42 9.05
CA ASN A 279 -2.79 21.55 7.65
C ASN A 279 -2.21 22.96 7.40
N ASP A 280 -0.92 23.04 7.10
CA ASP A 280 -0.27 24.24 6.55
C ASP A 280 0.19 23.99 5.11
N ALA A 281 -0.12 24.93 4.22
CA ALA A 281 0.11 24.85 2.77
C ALA A 281 -0.20 23.47 2.15
N SER A 282 -1.26 22.82 2.64
CA SER A 282 -1.68 21.47 2.32
C SER A 282 -3.21 21.38 2.26
N SER A 283 -3.75 20.64 1.30
CA SER A 283 -5.20 20.54 1.05
C SER A 283 -5.65 19.12 0.67
N PRO A 284 -5.50 18.11 1.56
CA PRO A 284 -5.98 16.76 1.30
C PRO A 284 -7.51 16.69 1.20
N THR A 285 -8.03 15.63 0.57
CA THR A 285 -9.46 15.31 0.58
C THR A 285 -9.82 14.50 1.83
N LEU A 286 -10.84 14.95 2.57
CA LEU A 286 -11.40 14.22 3.71
C LEU A 286 -12.83 13.76 3.39
N ALA A 287 -13.12 12.49 3.59
CA ALA A 287 -14.46 11.93 3.38
C ALA A 287 -14.87 11.01 4.54
N ASN A 288 -16.12 11.10 4.99
CA ASN A 288 -16.63 10.22 6.05
C ASN A 288 -15.74 10.18 7.31
N CYS A 289 -15.21 11.34 7.70
CA CYS A 289 -14.40 11.48 8.91
C CYS A 289 -15.22 12.12 10.04
N SER A 290 -14.93 11.70 11.27
CA SER A 290 -15.43 12.37 12.48
C SER A 290 -14.26 12.83 13.33
N PHE A 291 -14.39 14.00 13.95
CA PHE A 291 -13.39 14.55 14.88
C PHE A 291 -14.00 14.57 16.27
N LEU A 292 -13.41 13.84 17.22
CA LEU A 292 -13.98 13.62 18.55
C LEU A 292 -12.94 13.88 19.64
N ASN A 293 -13.32 14.59 20.71
CA ASN A 293 -12.46 14.79 21.89
C ASN A 293 -11.04 15.31 21.56
N ASN A 294 -10.95 16.31 20.67
CA ASN A 294 -9.70 17.00 20.38
C ASN A 294 -9.75 18.39 21.03
N SER A 295 -8.66 18.82 21.67
CA SER A 295 -8.56 20.11 22.37
C SER A 295 -7.36 20.92 21.86
N ALA A 296 -7.53 22.23 21.67
CA ALA A 296 -6.44 23.14 21.30
C ALA A 296 -6.58 24.49 22.01
N GLY A 297 -5.47 25.15 22.31
CA GLY A 297 -5.45 26.46 22.98
C GLY A 297 -6.16 27.56 22.17
N ILE A 298 -6.01 27.56 20.84
CA ILE A 298 -6.68 28.49 19.93
C ILE A 298 -7.33 27.68 18.79
N GLY A 299 -8.65 27.87 18.59
CA GLY A 299 -9.46 27.10 17.64
C GLY A 299 -9.87 25.70 18.13
N GLY A 300 -9.60 25.36 19.40
CA GLY A 300 -9.76 24.01 19.94
C GLY A 300 -11.09 23.66 20.60
N ALA A 301 -12.08 24.55 20.61
CA ALA A 301 -13.41 24.24 21.15
C ALA A 301 -14.56 24.37 20.13
N SER A 302 -14.30 24.82 18.88
CA SER A 302 -15.34 24.94 17.85
C SER A 302 -14.88 25.08 16.40
N THR A 303 -13.60 24.89 16.07
CA THR A 303 -13.16 24.93 14.67
C THR A 303 -12.25 23.75 14.33
N THR A 304 -12.93 22.66 14.02
CA THR A 304 -12.56 21.60 13.07
C THR A 304 -11.62 22.11 11.97
N ILE A 305 -10.40 21.56 11.89
CA ILE A 305 -9.43 21.79 10.81
C ILE A 305 -9.06 23.28 10.66
N ILE A 306 -7.98 23.70 11.34
CA ILE A 306 -7.33 24.95 10.93
C ILE A 306 -6.53 24.63 9.67
N VAL A 307 -7.12 24.99 8.52
CA VAL A 307 -6.37 25.33 7.32
C VAL A 307 -5.69 26.66 7.65
N ALA A 308 -4.36 26.68 7.75
CA ALA A 308 -3.63 27.93 7.91
C ALA A 308 -4.03 28.91 6.78
N PRO A 309 -4.02 30.24 7.00
CA PRO A 309 -4.58 31.27 6.09
C PRO A 309 -3.91 31.37 4.70
N ARG A 310 -3.03 30.42 4.32
CA ARG A 310 -2.31 30.35 3.05
C ARG A 310 -2.71 29.17 2.15
N SER A 311 -3.64 28.30 2.55
CA SER A 311 -4.02 27.12 1.76
C SER A 311 -5.29 27.34 0.91
N PRO A 312 -5.29 27.00 -0.39
CA PRO A 312 -6.51 26.98 -1.20
C PRO A 312 -7.35 25.75 -0.84
N THR A 313 -8.52 25.99 -0.25
CA THR A 313 -9.70 25.09 -0.16
C THR A 313 -9.44 23.59 0.06
N VAL A 314 -9.55 23.13 1.31
CA VAL A 314 -9.84 21.72 1.62
C VAL A 314 -11.23 21.37 1.07
N ARG A 315 -11.35 20.28 0.30
CA ARG A 315 -12.64 19.79 -0.18
C ARG A 315 -13.26 18.87 0.86
N PHE A 316 -14.34 19.32 1.48
CA PHE A 316 -15.06 18.54 2.49
C PHE A 316 -16.13 17.65 1.84
N GLY A 317 -16.09 16.36 2.14
CA GLY A 317 -17.29 15.49 2.08
C GLY A 317 -18.11 15.59 3.37
N ILE A 318 -19.01 14.63 3.62
CA ILE A 318 -19.82 14.59 4.86
C ILE A 318 -18.89 14.52 6.08
N ILE A 319 -18.81 15.61 6.84
CA ILE A 319 -18.16 15.67 8.15
C ILE A 319 -19.27 15.63 9.22
N MET A 320 -19.18 14.66 10.12
CA MET A 320 -20.02 14.62 11.32
C MET A 320 -19.24 15.21 12.49
N LEU A 321 -19.61 16.44 12.86
CA LEU A 321 -19.12 17.10 14.07
C LEU A 321 -20.06 16.78 15.22
N ILE A 322 -19.53 16.15 16.26
CA ILE A 322 -20.24 15.93 17.51
C ILE A 322 -19.50 16.74 18.59
N SER A 323 -20.07 17.88 18.93
CA SER A 323 -19.71 18.67 20.11
C SER A 323 -20.98 18.87 20.93
N GLY A 324 -20.95 18.49 22.22
CA GLY A 324 -22.00 18.85 23.18
C GLY A 324 -23.44 18.40 22.85
N GLY A 325 -23.64 17.29 22.14
CA GLY A 325 -24.97 16.72 21.89
C GLY A 325 -25.76 17.37 20.75
N ARG A 326 -25.13 18.15 19.85
CA ARG A 326 -25.75 18.58 18.59
C ARG A 326 -24.95 18.09 17.38
N VAL A 327 -25.63 17.37 16.50
CA VAL A 327 -25.13 16.92 15.20
C VAL A 327 -25.36 18.04 14.18
N GLN A 328 -24.31 18.56 13.57
CA GLN A 328 -24.44 19.36 12.34
C GLN A 328 -23.89 18.55 11.16
N ARG A 329 -24.74 18.35 10.14
CA ARG A 329 -24.37 17.80 8.84
C ARG A 329 -24.05 18.96 7.90
N PHE A 330 -22.89 18.96 7.27
CA PHE A 330 -22.61 19.81 6.12
C PHE A 330 -22.71 18.95 4.85
N GLN A 331 -23.48 19.42 3.87
CA GLN A 331 -23.59 18.84 2.52
C GLN A 331 -22.53 19.43 1.61
#